data_AF-A0A2J7ZN71-F1
#
_entry.id   AF-A0A2J7ZN71-F1
#
_cell.length_a   1.000
_cell.length_b   1.000
_cell.length_c   1.000
_cell.angle_alpha   90.00
_cell.angle_beta   90.00
_cell.angle_gamma   90.00
#
_symmetry.space_group_name_H-M   'P 1'
#
loop_
_entity.id
_entity.type
_entity.pdbx_description
1 polymer ?
#
loop_
_entity_poly.entity_id
_entity_poly.type
_entity_poly.pdbx_seq_one_letter_code
_entity_poly.pdbx_strand_id
1 'polypeptide(L)'
;MFYYLTLNKALDIHPKDFGSRLREVLQSKPITEGRTRQGIFEWPRIREDQSGYATFEVTYGCIVCRPYKGEVLDAVATSVDKVSWKVVSGVMGFFVQARPLQLFVTQHFCIVTVKED
;
A
#
# COMPACT_ATOMS: atom_id res chain seq x y z
N MET A 1 -1.86 9.76 7.68
CA MET A 1 -3.31 9.96 7.43
C MET A 1 -3.92 8.81 6.62
N PHE A 2 -5.21 8.48 6.82
CA PHE A 2 -5.97 7.55 5.97
C PHE A 2 -6.96 8.31 5.08
N TYR A 3 -7.12 7.85 3.84
CA TYR A 3 -8.08 8.40 2.89
C TYR A 3 -8.96 7.29 2.33
N TYR A 4 -10.24 7.59 2.13
CA TYR A 4 -11.13 6.76 1.34
C TYR A 4 -11.13 7.28 -0.09
N LEU A 5 -10.68 6.46 -1.04
CA LEU A 5 -10.65 6.78 -2.46
C LEU A 5 -11.56 5.82 -3.22
N THR A 6 -12.25 6.36 -4.22
CA THR A 6 -12.97 5.55 -5.20
C THR A 6 -12.10 5.51 -6.46
N LEU A 7 -11.68 4.31 -6.85
CA LEU A 7 -10.76 4.09 -7.96
C LEU A 7 -11.41 3.17 -9.01
N ASN A 8 -10.99 3.34 -10.26
CA ASN A 8 -11.40 2.49 -11.37
C ASN A 8 -10.21 1.63 -11.81
N LYS A 9 -10.43 0.33 -12.02
CA LYS A 9 -9.42 -0.58 -12.57
C LYS A 9 -10.04 -1.47 -13.63
N ALA A 10 -9.37 -1.54 -14.78
CA ALA A 10 -9.66 -2.51 -15.82
C ALA A 10 -9.05 -3.86 -15.42
N LEU A 11 -9.85 -4.92 -15.45
CA LEU A 11 -9.45 -6.26 -15.04
C LEU A 11 -9.70 -7.26 -16.18
N ASP A 12 -8.62 -7.84 -16.66
CA ASP A 12 -8.66 -8.83 -17.73
C ASP A 12 -8.91 -10.23 -17.14
N ILE A 13 -9.90 -10.93 -17.70
CA ILE A 13 -10.30 -12.29 -17.30
C ILE A 13 -10.17 -13.22 -18.49
N HIS A 14 -9.60 -14.40 -18.22
CA HIS A 14 -9.45 -15.46 -19.19
C HIS A 14 -10.81 -16.16 -19.43
N PRO A 15 -11.16 -16.55 -20.67
CA PRO A 15 -12.43 -17.21 -21.00
C PRO A 15 -12.79 -18.43 -20.15
N LYS A 16 -11.79 -19.17 -19.69
CA LYS A 16 -11.95 -20.35 -18.82
C LYS A 16 -12.69 -20.04 -17.51
N ASP A 17 -12.58 -18.81 -17.01
CA ASP A 17 -13.22 -18.40 -15.77
C ASP A 17 -14.62 -17.80 -16.00
N PHE A 18 -15.11 -17.77 -17.25
CA PHE A 18 -16.46 -17.35 -17.59
C PHE A 18 -17.44 -18.45 -17.22
N GLY A 19 -17.84 -18.46 -15.95
CA GLY A 19 -18.82 -19.40 -15.42
C GLY A 19 -19.67 -18.76 -14.34
N SER A 20 -20.47 -19.60 -13.67
CA SER A 20 -21.34 -19.17 -12.56
C SER A 20 -20.59 -18.51 -11.39
N ARG A 21 -19.28 -18.77 -11.26
CA ARG A 21 -18.41 -18.20 -10.21
C ARG A 21 -17.60 -16.98 -10.65
N LEU A 22 -17.94 -16.38 -11.80
CA LEU A 22 -17.23 -15.20 -12.32
C LEU A 22 -17.08 -14.08 -11.27
N ARG A 23 -18.13 -13.85 -10.47
CA ARG A 23 -18.13 -12.83 -9.41
C ARG A 23 -17.12 -13.11 -8.30
N GLU A 24 -16.94 -14.37 -7.92
CA GLU A 24 -15.96 -14.78 -6.91
C GLU A 24 -14.53 -14.66 -7.46
N VAL A 25 -14.32 -15.04 -8.73
CA VAL A 25 -13.03 -14.88 -9.41
C VAL A 25 -12.66 -13.40 -9.53
N LEU A 26 -13.63 -12.55 -9.89
CA LEU A 26 -13.48 -11.10 -9.93
C LEU A 26 -13.08 -10.51 -8.57
N GLN A 27 -13.70 -10.98 -7.49
CA GLN A 27 -13.43 -10.51 -6.12
C GLN A 27 -12.12 -11.03 -5.54
N SER A 28 -11.68 -12.23 -5.94
CA SER A 28 -10.43 -12.83 -5.46
C SER A 28 -9.19 -12.25 -6.13
N LYS A 29 -9.33 -11.63 -7.31
CA LYS A 29 -8.18 -11.01 -7.99
C LYS A 29 -7.70 -9.79 -7.20
N PRO A 30 -6.40 -9.72 -6.85
CA PRO A 30 -5.87 -8.64 -6.04
C PRO A 30 -5.90 -7.31 -6.81
N ILE A 31 -6.53 -6.33 -6.20
CA ILE A 31 -6.48 -4.94 -6.64
C ILE A 31 -5.38 -4.25 -5.84
N THR A 32 -4.40 -3.69 -6.55
CA THR A 32 -3.02 -3.55 -6.07
C THR A 32 -2.76 -2.45 -5.03
N GLU A 33 -3.77 -1.81 -4.45
CA GLU A 33 -3.58 -0.57 -3.68
C GLU A 33 -4.41 -0.46 -2.38
N GLY A 34 -4.69 -1.58 -1.72
CA GLY A 34 -5.21 -1.56 -0.34
C GLY A 34 -6.24 -2.65 -0.03
N ARG A 35 -6.86 -2.54 1.16
CA ARG A 35 -8.02 -3.36 1.51
C ARG A 35 -9.26 -2.78 0.82
N THR A 36 -9.61 -3.37 -0.31
CA THR A 36 -10.81 -3.02 -1.08
C THR A 36 -12.07 -3.55 -0.39
N ARG A 37 -13.10 -2.72 -0.24
CA ARG A 37 -14.31 -3.10 0.52
C ARG A 37 -15.50 -3.57 -0.30
N GLN A 38 -15.60 -3.23 -1.58
CA GLN A 38 -16.55 -3.77 -2.57
C GLN A 38 -16.48 -2.86 -3.80
N GLY A 39 -16.75 -3.42 -4.98
CA GLY A 39 -16.79 -2.66 -6.22
C GLY A 39 -18.05 -2.96 -7.05
N ILE A 40 -18.45 -1.97 -7.83
CA ILE A 40 -19.48 -2.08 -8.87
C ILE A 40 -18.76 -2.54 -10.14
N PHE A 41 -19.30 -3.60 -10.76
CA PHE A 41 -18.77 -4.15 -12.00
C PHE A 41 -19.62 -3.64 -13.16
N GLU A 42 -19.00 -2.97 -14.12
CA GLU A 42 -19.65 -2.59 -15.37
C GLU A 42 -19.66 -3.74 -16.38
N TRP A 43 -20.37 -3.53 -17.50
CA TRP A 43 -20.51 -4.53 -18.56
C TRP A 43 -19.14 -4.86 -19.19
N PRO A 44 -18.82 -6.16 -19.39
CA PRO A 44 -17.54 -6.55 -19.95
C PRO A 44 -17.38 -6.13 -21.41
N ARG A 45 -16.17 -5.70 -21.75
CA ARG A 45 -15.72 -5.57 -23.14
C ARG A 45 -14.86 -6.75 -23.49
N ILE A 46 -15.23 -7.48 -24.54
CA ILE A 46 -14.39 -8.55 -25.10
C ILE A 46 -13.26 -7.88 -25.89
N ARG A 47 -12.02 -8.28 -25.66
CA ARG A 47 -10.88 -7.78 -26.43
C ARG A 47 -10.92 -8.30 -27.87
N GLU A 48 -10.57 -7.41 -28.79
CA GLU A 48 -10.55 -7.68 -30.23
C GLU A 48 -9.22 -8.31 -30.72
N ASP A 49 -8.28 -8.59 -29.82
CA ASP A 49 -6.94 -9.13 -30.10
C ASP A 49 -6.92 -10.65 -30.38
N GLN A 50 -8.08 -11.26 -30.69
CA GLN A 50 -8.29 -12.70 -30.89
C GLN A 50 -7.90 -13.60 -29.69
N SER A 51 -7.51 -13.00 -28.56
CA SER A 51 -7.16 -13.73 -27.35
C SER A 51 -8.40 -14.24 -26.58
N GLY A 52 -9.56 -13.64 -26.85
CA GLY A 52 -10.84 -13.97 -26.21
C GLY A 52 -11.00 -13.40 -24.80
N TYR A 53 -10.02 -12.69 -24.26
CA TYR A 53 -10.10 -12.11 -22.92
C TYR A 53 -11.25 -11.09 -22.83
N ALA A 54 -11.88 -11.01 -21.66
CA ALA A 54 -12.84 -9.96 -21.34
C ALA A 54 -12.24 -9.00 -20.31
N THR A 55 -12.32 -7.71 -20.63
CA THR A 55 -11.94 -6.61 -19.75
C THR A 55 -13.18 -6.12 -19.02
N PHE A 56 -13.13 -6.17 -17.69
CA PHE A 56 -14.15 -5.63 -16.80
C PHE A 56 -13.66 -4.33 -16.20
N GLU A 57 -14.44 -3.26 -16.33
CA GLU A 57 -14.19 -2.03 -15.60
C GLU A 57 -14.82 -2.15 -14.21
N VAL A 58 -13.98 -2.06 -13.19
CA VAL A 58 -14.37 -2.22 -11.79
C VAL A 58 -14.11 -0.92 -11.05
N THR A 59 -15.19 -0.30 -10.57
CA THR A 59 -15.12 0.83 -9.65
C THR A 59 -15.13 0.30 -8.24
N TYR A 60 -14.09 0.58 -7.44
CA TYR A 60 -13.96 0.06 -6.09
C TYR A 60 -13.53 1.14 -5.09
N GLY A 61 -14.02 0.99 -3.85
CA GLY A 61 -13.58 1.82 -2.72
C GLY A 61 -12.39 1.18 -2.01
N CYS A 62 -11.31 1.94 -1.82
CA CYS A 62 -10.14 1.51 -1.04
C CYS A 62 -9.78 2.54 0.04
N ILE A 63 -9.22 2.02 1.14
CA ILE A 63 -8.62 2.85 2.19
C ILE A 63 -7.11 2.88 1.94
N VAL A 64 -6.58 4.06 1.66
CA VAL A 64 -5.15 4.27 1.37
C VAL A 64 -4.49 5.00 2.54
N CYS A 65 -3.31 4.53 2.93
CA CYS A 65 -2.47 5.21 3.91
C CYS A 65 -1.40 6.04 3.18
N ARG A 66 -1.61 7.34 3.05
CA ARG A 66 -0.66 8.24 2.38
C ARG A 66 -0.36 9.45 3.27
N PRO A 67 0.71 9.43 4.06
CA PRO A 67 1.05 10.57 4.92
C PRO A 67 1.50 11.78 4.09
N TYR A 68 1.36 12.97 4.64
CA TYR A 68 1.81 14.22 4.01
C TYR A 68 3.09 14.76 4.67
N LYS A 69 3.85 15.58 3.93
CA LYS A 69 5.09 16.19 4.45
C LYS A 69 4.76 17.15 5.60
N GLY A 70 5.36 16.91 6.76
CA GLY A 70 5.10 17.69 7.98
C GLY A 70 3.92 17.21 8.82
N GLU A 71 3.31 16.07 8.49
CA GLU A 71 2.35 15.40 9.37
C GLU A 71 3.04 14.86 10.63
N VAL A 72 2.44 15.08 11.80
CA VAL A 72 2.88 14.46 13.04
C VAL A 72 2.27 13.05 13.12
N LEU A 73 3.12 12.04 13.25
CA LEU A 73 2.73 10.62 13.29
C LEU A 73 3.39 9.93 14.47
N ASP A 74 2.60 9.19 15.24
CA ASP A 74 3.12 8.27 16.24
C ASP A 74 3.63 7.00 15.56
N ALA A 75 4.81 6.54 15.97
CA ALA A 75 5.48 5.39 15.39
C ALA A 75 6.19 4.57 16.47
N VAL A 76 6.30 3.26 16.26
CA VAL A 76 7.02 2.34 17.16
C VAL A 76 8.38 2.04 16.55
N ALA A 77 9.46 2.14 17.32
CA ALA A 77 10.79 1.77 16.86
C ALA A 77 10.87 0.25 16.68
N THR A 78 11.17 -0.21 15.45
CA THR A 78 11.20 -1.64 15.10
C THR A 78 12.62 -2.18 15.14
N SER A 79 13.56 -1.47 14.52
CA SER A 79 14.97 -1.83 14.54
C SER A 79 15.84 -0.63 14.85
N VAL A 80 16.71 -0.85 15.83
CA VAL A 80 17.85 -0.02 16.13
C VAL A 80 19.07 -0.82 15.70
N ASP A 81 19.68 -0.45 14.58
CA ASP A 81 20.94 -1.08 14.19
C ASP A 81 21.97 -0.76 15.27
N LYS A 82 22.54 -1.80 15.89
CA LYS A 82 23.44 -1.67 17.07
C LYS A 82 24.74 -0.92 16.77
N VAL A 83 25.05 -0.69 15.49
CA VAL A 83 26.17 0.14 15.03
C VAL A 83 25.83 1.64 15.12
N SER A 84 24.54 2.02 15.16
CA SER A 84 24.07 3.42 15.25
C SER A 84 24.22 4.07 16.64
N TRP A 85 24.77 3.40 17.65
CA TRP A 85 25.10 4.05 18.93
C TRP A 85 26.59 4.41 19.07
N LYS A 86 27.50 3.76 18.30
CA LYS A 86 28.91 4.14 18.28
C LYS A 86 29.15 5.22 17.23
N VAL A 87 29.23 6.45 17.72
CA VAL A 87 29.65 7.68 17.03
C VAL A 87 31.06 7.50 16.45
N VAL A 88 31.20 6.90 15.26
CA VAL A 88 32.31 7.20 14.32
C VAL A 88 31.84 6.92 12.88
N SER A 89 31.47 7.99 12.16
CA SER A 89 31.62 8.10 10.69
C SER A 89 30.67 7.37 9.73
N GLY A 90 29.38 7.22 10.02
CA GLY A 90 28.43 6.80 8.98
C GLY A 90 26.97 6.84 9.39
N VAL A 91 26.27 7.90 8.95
CA VAL A 91 24.81 8.14 8.99
C VAL A 91 24.02 7.28 9.99
N MET A 92 23.91 7.75 11.24
CA MET A 92 23.10 7.09 12.28
C MET A 92 21.61 7.34 12.02
N GLY A 93 20.80 6.30 12.17
CA GLY A 93 19.35 6.37 12.06
C GLY A 93 18.68 5.12 12.60
N PHE A 94 17.36 5.18 12.77
CA PHE A 94 16.55 4.06 13.24
C PHE A 94 15.29 3.92 12.41
N PHE A 95 14.82 2.68 12.29
CA PHE A 95 13.58 2.41 11.59
C PHE A 95 12.42 2.46 12.56
N VAL A 96 11.43 3.26 12.20
CA VAL A 96 10.16 3.35 12.93
C VAL A 96 9.05 2.84 12.05
N GLN A 97 8.18 2.05 12.64
CA GLN A 97 6.95 1.60 12.01
C GLN A 97 5.83 2.56 12.39
N ALA A 98 5.45 3.40 11.44
CA ALA A 98 4.31 4.29 11.53
C ALA A 98 3.14 3.64 10.78
N ARG A 99 2.30 2.90 11.52
CA ARG A 99 1.10 2.24 10.96
C ARG A 99 1.53 1.18 9.91
N PRO A 100 1.02 1.09 8.65
CA PRO A 100 1.55 0.11 7.69
C PRO A 100 2.83 0.60 6.97
N LEU A 101 3.33 1.80 7.28
CA LEU A 101 4.55 2.34 6.66
C LEU A 101 5.74 2.14 7.58
N GLN A 102 6.88 1.77 6.98
CA GLN A 102 8.18 1.82 7.63
C GLN A 102 8.88 3.11 7.22
N LEU A 103 9.24 3.93 8.20
CA LEU A 103 9.95 5.18 8.02
C LEU A 103 11.38 5.02 8.56
N PHE A 104 12.30 5.76 7.96
CA PHE A 104 13.67 5.86 8.43
C PHE A 104 13.92 7.27 8.94
N VAL A 105 14.33 7.39 10.20
CA VAL A 105 14.65 8.67 10.84
C VAL A 105 16.17 8.78 10.93
N THR A 106 16.72 9.85 10.35
CA THR A 106 18.15 10.15 10.43
C THR A 106 18.48 11.00 11.66
N GLN A 107 19.68 10.83 12.20
CA GLN A 107 20.15 11.55 13.39
C GLN A 107 20.17 13.07 13.22
N HIS A 108 20.42 13.59 12.02
CA HIS A 108 20.42 15.05 11.75
C HIS A 108 19.12 15.75 12.13
N PHE A 109 18.00 15.01 12.23
CA PHE A 109 16.69 15.53 12.62
C PHE A 109 16.28 15.17 14.06
N CYS A 110 17.18 14.54 14.83
CA CYS A 110 16.91 14.12 16.21
C CYS A 110 17.52 15.09 17.22
N ILE A 111 16.71 15.60 18.15
CA ILE A 111 17.21 16.29 19.34
C ILE A 111 17.60 15.20 20.35
N VAL A 112 18.90 14.97 20.50
CA VAL A 112 19.42 14.06 21.52
C VAL A 112 19.63 14.88 22.80
N THR A 113 18.80 14.67 23.81
CA THR A 113 19.11 15.09 25.18
C THR A 113 19.74 13.91 25.89
N VAL A 114 21.05 13.97 26.08
CA VAL A 114 21.76 12.98 26.90
C VAL A 114 21.42 13.31 28.35
N LYS A 115 20.68 12.43 29.04
CA LYS A 115 20.66 12.47 30.50
C LYS A 115 22.00 11.92 30.97
N GLU A 116 22.84 12.82 31.49
CA GLU A 116 23.98 12.42 32.33
C GLU A 116 23.38 11.96 33.67
N ASP A 117 23.52 10.66 33.95
CA ASP A 117 23.39 10.08 35.30
C ASP A 117 24.77 10.12 35.99
#